data_AF-A0A3B9PX45-F1
#
_entry.id   AF-A0A3B9PX45-F1
#
_cell.length_a   1.000
_cell.length_b   1.000
_cell.length_c   1.000
_cell.angle_alpha   90.00
_cell.angle_beta   90.00
_cell.angle_gamma   90.00
#
_symmetry.space_group_name_H-M   'P 1'
#
loop_
_entity.id
_entity.type
_entity.pdbx_description
1 polymer ?
#
loop_
_entity_poly.entity_id
_entity_poly.type
_entity_poly.pdbx_seq_one_letter_code
_entity_poly.pdbx_strand_id
1 'polypeptide(L)'
;MTNNIPFEFIPQNVTFEQMNAIITFRNIWLELSMWMRSFVHSFIDDHPRLAAVSDRLYVGVPLKFYNALIVFYGNQIAEEYLNRISRLILIFWRLVDARKRGDQEAVNRITVELYETADQGADFLASINDYWDASVWRDLFTQLINMGIQVILSILQGNYQNEIRVFDRIQDLAVVMADYMARGILLGGLNHPASMMSPVEASTATIQ
;
A
#
# COMPACT_ATOMS: atom_id res chain seq x y z
N MET A 1 19.57 14.15 -1.99
CA MET A 1 19.92 12.83 -1.44
C MET A 1 19.74 11.85 -2.58
N THR A 2 20.76 11.08 -2.89
CA THR A 2 20.80 10.15 -4.02
C THR A 2 19.69 9.11 -3.89
N ASN A 3 18.69 9.16 -4.77
CA ASN A 3 17.72 8.09 -4.99
C ASN A 3 18.45 6.91 -5.66
N ASN A 4 19.36 6.28 -4.93
CA ASN A 4 19.70 4.90 -5.21
C ASN A 4 18.61 4.08 -4.52
N ILE A 5 17.51 3.82 -5.22
CA ILE A 5 16.76 2.61 -4.93
C ILE A 5 17.77 1.51 -5.24
N PRO A 6 18.33 0.81 -4.25
CA PRO A 6 19.13 -0.34 -4.58
C PRO A 6 18.17 -1.26 -5.32
N PHE A 7 18.52 -1.71 -6.52
CA PHE A 7 17.92 -2.95 -7.02
C PHE A 7 18.23 -3.99 -5.95
N GLU A 8 17.30 -4.19 -5.01
CA GLU A 8 17.47 -5.19 -3.97
C GLU A 8 17.58 -6.54 -4.66
N PHE A 9 18.54 -7.31 -4.18
CA PHE A 9 18.96 -8.57 -4.77
C PHE A 9 17.74 -9.49 -4.98
N ILE A 10 17.32 -9.68 -6.23
CA ILE A 10 16.34 -10.72 -6.57
C ILE A 10 17.02 -12.05 -6.22
N PRO A 11 16.47 -12.87 -5.31
CA PRO A 11 17.06 -14.15 -4.97
C PRO A 11 17.32 -14.95 -6.25
N GLN A 12 18.47 -15.62 -6.38
CA GLN A 12 18.85 -16.27 -7.64
C GLN A 12 17.95 -17.46 -8.07
N ASN A 13 16.84 -17.74 -7.37
CA ASN A 13 15.90 -18.81 -7.66
C ASN A 13 14.43 -18.43 -7.31
N VAL A 14 13.91 -17.31 -7.86
CA VAL A 14 12.50 -16.93 -7.70
C VAL A 14 11.62 -17.79 -8.62
N THR A 15 10.58 -18.45 -8.10
CA THR A 15 9.63 -19.21 -8.93
C THR A 15 8.70 -18.27 -9.72
N PHE A 16 7.99 -18.80 -10.72
CA PHE A 16 7.04 -18.01 -11.50
C PHE A 16 5.92 -17.43 -10.62
N GLU A 17 5.43 -18.20 -9.65
CA GLU A 17 4.42 -17.79 -8.68
C GLU A 17 4.94 -16.66 -7.78
N GLN A 18 6.18 -16.79 -7.30
CA GLN A 18 6.82 -15.78 -6.47
C GLN A 18 7.04 -14.47 -7.25
N MET A 19 7.43 -14.56 -8.53
CA MET A 19 7.54 -13.41 -9.42
C MET A 19 6.18 -12.73 -9.63
N ASN A 20 5.11 -13.51 -9.85
CA ASN A 20 3.76 -12.98 -9.99
C ASN A 20 3.27 -12.30 -8.71
N ALA A 21 3.63 -12.79 -7.53
CA ALA A 21 3.31 -12.14 -6.26
C ALA A 21 3.99 -10.77 -6.16
N ILE A 22 5.30 -10.69 -6.46
CA ILE A 22 6.05 -9.41 -6.49
C ILE A 22 5.39 -8.41 -7.44
N ILE A 23 5.10 -8.83 -8.68
CA ILE A 23 4.48 -7.96 -9.69
C ILE A 23 3.10 -7.50 -9.23
N THR A 24 2.30 -8.40 -8.66
CA THR A 24 0.97 -8.08 -8.13
C THR A 24 1.04 -6.99 -7.07
N PHE A 25 1.87 -7.14 -6.03
CA PHE A 25 1.95 -6.14 -4.97
C PHE A 25 2.51 -4.80 -5.47
N ARG A 26 3.50 -4.81 -6.36
CA ARG A 26 4.00 -3.58 -7.01
C ARG A 26 2.88 -2.83 -7.72
N ASN A 27 2.10 -3.54 -8.53
CA ASN A 27 0.98 -2.95 -9.24
C ASN A 27 -0.06 -2.35 -8.29
N ILE A 28 -0.41 -3.06 -7.20
CA ILE A 28 -1.42 -2.56 -6.25
C ILE A 28 -0.93 -1.30 -5.53
N TRP A 29 0.32 -1.27 -5.05
CA TRP A 29 0.87 -0.09 -4.37
C TRP A 29 1.04 1.11 -5.31
N LEU A 30 1.45 0.87 -6.56
CA LEU A 30 1.49 1.91 -7.58
C LEU A 30 0.09 2.42 -7.94
N GLU A 31 -0.91 1.54 -8.01
CA GLU A 31 -2.30 1.95 -8.20
C GLU A 31 -2.81 2.78 -7.01
N LEU A 32 -2.50 2.38 -5.77
CA LEU A 32 -2.85 3.17 -4.60
C LEU A 32 -2.30 4.60 -4.71
N SER A 33 -1.01 4.75 -5.02
CA SER A 33 -0.39 6.09 -5.15
C SER A 33 -1.00 6.91 -6.29
N MET A 34 -1.19 6.30 -7.47
CA MET A 34 -1.81 6.96 -8.63
C MET A 34 -3.25 7.41 -8.34
N TRP A 35 -4.07 6.54 -7.75
CA TRP A 35 -5.47 6.85 -7.45
C TRP A 35 -5.60 7.85 -6.30
N MET A 36 -4.71 7.84 -5.30
CA MET A 36 -4.65 8.89 -4.28
C MET A 36 -4.37 10.26 -4.91
N ARG A 37 -3.34 10.39 -5.76
CA ARG A 37 -3.06 11.65 -6.46
C ARG A 37 -4.23 12.11 -7.34
N SER A 38 -4.80 11.18 -8.10
CA SER A 38 -5.97 11.44 -8.96
C SER A 38 -7.16 11.94 -8.14
N PHE A 39 -7.39 11.36 -6.96
CA PHE A 39 -8.43 11.77 -6.04
C PHE A 39 -8.19 13.19 -5.53
N VAL A 40 -6.98 13.51 -5.05
CA VAL A 40 -6.67 14.85 -4.52
C VAL A 40 -6.94 15.93 -5.57
N HIS A 41 -6.45 15.76 -6.80
CA HIS A 41 -6.78 16.68 -7.91
C HIS A 41 -8.28 16.78 -8.14
N SER A 42 -8.96 15.64 -8.31
CA SER A 42 -10.39 15.63 -8.64
C SER A 42 -11.24 16.25 -7.52
N PHE A 43 -10.83 16.09 -6.27
CA PHE A 43 -11.53 16.61 -5.10
C PHE A 43 -11.31 18.11 -4.93
N ILE A 44 -10.08 18.58 -5.09
CA ILE A 44 -9.76 20.01 -4.99
C ILE A 44 -10.46 20.80 -6.11
N ASP A 45 -10.44 20.27 -7.33
CA ASP A 45 -10.96 20.95 -8.52
C ASP A 45 -12.48 20.76 -8.73
N ASP A 46 -13.18 20.06 -7.83
CA ASP A 46 -14.59 19.67 -7.98
C ASP A 46 -14.86 18.99 -9.34
N HIS A 47 -13.91 18.16 -9.78
CA HIS A 47 -13.91 17.62 -11.12
C HIS A 47 -15.06 16.62 -11.31
N PRO A 48 -15.77 16.62 -12.46
CA PRO A 48 -16.85 15.67 -12.76
C PRO A 48 -16.51 14.17 -12.63
N ARG A 49 -15.22 13.81 -12.59
CA ARG A 49 -14.74 12.43 -12.47
C ARG A 49 -14.56 11.98 -11.02
N LEU A 50 -14.80 12.86 -10.04
CA LEU A 50 -14.52 12.61 -8.62
C LEU A 50 -15.17 11.32 -8.13
N ALA A 51 -16.43 11.06 -8.49
CA ALA A 51 -17.12 9.83 -8.09
C ALA A 51 -16.38 8.57 -8.60
N ALA A 52 -16.07 8.52 -9.90
CA ALA A 52 -15.38 7.38 -10.50
C ALA A 52 -13.96 7.17 -9.93
N VAL A 53 -13.24 8.25 -9.63
CA VAL A 53 -11.91 8.17 -9.01
C VAL A 53 -12.01 7.72 -7.54
N SER A 54 -13.01 8.21 -6.81
CA SER A 54 -13.25 7.83 -5.42
C SER A 54 -13.60 6.35 -5.32
N ASP A 55 -14.45 5.83 -6.23
CA ASP A 55 -14.77 4.40 -6.28
C ASP A 55 -13.53 3.54 -6.55
N ARG A 56 -12.66 3.98 -7.48
CA ARG A 56 -11.40 3.25 -7.73
C ARG A 56 -10.45 3.26 -6.54
N LEU A 57 -10.29 4.41 -5.88
CA LEU A 57 -9.42 4.52 -4.71
C LEU A 57 -9.99 3.76 -3.49
N TYR A 58 -11.25 3.99 -3.13
CA TYR A 58 -11.82 3.54 -1.86
C TYR A 58 -12.38 2.11 -1.94
N VAL A 59 -12.94 1.69 -3.07
CA VAL A 59 -13.48 0.33 -3.24
C VAL A 59 -12.50 -0.55 -4.00
N GLY A 60 -11.99 -0.07 -5.12
CA GLY A 60 -11.19 -0.86 -6.05
C GLY A 60 -9.84 -1.32 -5.47
N VAL A 61 -9.03 -0.38 -4.99
CA VAL A 61 -7.66 -0.68 -4.51
C VAL A 61 -7.66 -1.57 -3.26
N PRO A 62 -8.45 -1.28 -2.20
CA PRO A 62 -8.55 -2.18 -1.04
C PRO A 62 -8.95 -3.61 -1.42
N LEU A 63 -9.91 -3.78 -2.34
CA LEU A 63 -10.34 -5.09 -2.79
C LEU A 63 -9.22 -5.85 -3.53
N LYS A 64 -8.33 -5.16 -4.23
CA LYS A 64 -7.14 -5.80 -4.84
C LYS A 64 -6.17 -6.32 -3.79
N PHE A 65 -5.93 -5.58 -2.71
CA PHE A 65 -5.13 -6.07 -1.59
C PHE A 65 -5.78 -7.31 -0.94
N TYR A 66 -7.08 -7.25 -0.68
CA TYR A 66 -7.85 -8.38 -0.14
C TYR A 66 -7.65 -9.64 -0.99
N ASN A 67 -7.92 -9.54 -2.29
CA ASN A 67 -7.81 -10.68 -3.20
C ASN A 67 -6.38 -11.25 -3.27
N ALA A 68 -5.35 -10.39 -3.21
CA ALA A 68 -3.97 -10.84 -3.19
C ALA A 68 -3.58 -11.51 -1.86
N LEU A 69 -4.07 -11.01 -0.72
CA LEU A 69 -3.70 -11.50 0.61
C LEU A 69 -4.44 -12.78 1.02
N ILE A 70 -5.64 -13.04 0.50
CA ILE A 70 -6.37 -14.30 0.78
C ILE A 70 -5.50 -15.53 0.49
N VAL A 71 -4.72 -15.48 -0.59
CA VAL A 71 -3.89 -16.60 -1.05
C VAL A 71 -2.85 -17.00 0.01
N PHE A 72 -2.37 -16.05 0.81
CA PHE A 72 -1.28 -16.25 1.77
C PHE A 72 -1.74 -16.33 3.22
N TYR A 73 -2.82 -15.62 3.58
CA TYR A 73 -3.25 -15.44 4.97
C TYR A 73 -4.71 -15.84 5.23
N GLY A 74 -5.44 -16.28 4.21
CA GLY A 74 -6.86 -16.62 4.31
C GLY A 74 -7.78 -15.40 4.47
N ASN A 75 -9.10 -15.66 4.44
CA ASN A 75 -10.12 -14.61 4.36
C ASN A 75 -10.10 -13.66 5.55
N GLN A 76 -9.98 -14.17 6.78
CA GLN A 76 -10.08 -13.36 8.00
C GLN A 76 -9.00 -12.28 8.07
N ILE A 77 -7.74 -12.65 7.82
CA ILE A 77 -6.62 -11.70 7.84
C ILE A 77 -6.71 -10.71 6.67
N ALA A 78 -7.09 -11.20 5.48
CA ALA A 78 -7.26 -10.35 4.31
C ALA A 78 -8.39 -9.31 4.52
N GLU A 79 -9.50 -9.70 5.14
CA GLU A 79 -10.62 -8.82 5.47
C GLU A 79 -10.24 -7.77 6.53
N GLU A 80 -9.47 -8.17 7.54
CA GLU A 80 -8.95 -7.22 8.52
C GLU A 80 -8.01 -6.19 7.88
N TYR A 81 -7.13 -6.62 6.96
CA TYR A 81 -6.30 -5.69 6.18
C TYR A 81 -7.14 -4.75 5.31
N LEU A 82 -8.15 -5.28 4.61
CA LEU A 82 -9.10 -4.52 3.80
C LEU A 82 -9.75 -3.38 4.61
N ASN A 83 -10.23 -3.70 5.81
CA ASN A 83 -10.86 -2.73 6.70
C ASN A 83 -9.87 -1.63 7.13
N ARG A 84 -8.64 -1.99 7.45
CA ARG A 84 -7.58 -1.06 7.87
C ARG A 84 -7.17 -0.12 6.75
N ILE A 85 -6.90 -0.63 5.55
CA ILE A 85 -6.51 0.21 4.42
C ILE A 85 -7.66 1.14 3.98
N SER A 86 -8.90 0.66 4.03
CA SER A 86 -10.09 1.47 3.75
C SER A 86 -10.24 2.61 4.77
N ARG A 87 -10.02 2.32 6.06
CA ARG A 87 -10.03 3.35 7.12
C ARG A 87 -8.95 4.40 6.90
N LEU A 88 -7.73 3.99 6.55
CA LEU A 88 -6.63 4.90 6.26
C LEU A 88 -6.97 5.86 5.10
N ILE A 89 -7.53 5.31 4.00
CA ILE A 89 -7.97 6.10 2.84
C ILE A 89 -9.08 7.09 3.21
N LEU A 90 -10.04 6.67 4.04
CA LEU A 90 -11.14 7.55 4.50
C LEU A 90 -10.63 8.72 5.36
N ILE A 91 -9.64 8.47 6.23
CA ILE A 91 -9.03 9.54 7.04
C ILE A 91 -8.23 10.49 6.13
N PHE A 92 -7.50 9.94 5.14
CA PHE A 92 -6.81 10.77 4.14
C PHE A 92 -7.79 11.64 3.34
N TRP A 93 -8.93 11.10 2.91
CA TRP A 93 -10.01 11.89 2.30
C TRP A 93 -10.41 13.05 3.21
N ARG A 94 -10.76 12.77 4.47
CA ARG A 94 -11.17 13.80 5.45
C ARG A 94 -10.10 14.88 5.60
N LEU A 95 -8.82 14.52 5.50
CA LEU A 95 -7.72 15.48 5.52
C LEU A 95 -7.72 16.39 4.28
N VAL A 96 -7.94 15.85 3.08
CA VAL A 96 -8.07 16.65 1.84
C VAL A 96 -9.21 17.65 1.96
N ASP A 97 -10.37 17.21 2.44
CA ASP A 97 -11.54 18.08 2.65
C ASP A 97 -11.26 19.20 3.67
N ALA A 98 -10.72 18.85 4.86
CA ALA A 98 -10.39 19.84 5.87
C ALA A 98 -9.36 20.88 5.37
N ARG A 99 -8.36 20.43 4.59
CA ARG A 99 -7.39 21.33 3.95
C ARG A 99 -8.04 22.23 2.91
N LYS A 100 -8.92 21.69 2.05
CA LYS A 100 -9.67 22.47 1.04
C LYS A 100 -10.54 23.55 1.70
N ARG A 101 -11.17 23.25 2.84
CA ARG A 101 -12.00 24.18 3.61
C ARG A 101 -11.20 25.17 4.48
N GLY A 102 -9.89 25.01 4.61
CA GLY A 102 -9.07 25.84 5.49
C GLY A 102 -9.31 25.61 7.00
N ASP A 103 -9.86 24.45 7.36
CA ASP A 103 -10.23 24.10 8.75
C ASP A 103 -9.00 23.59 9.52
N GLN A 104 -8.21 24.52 10.06
CA GLN A 104 -6.91 24.19 10.68
C GLN A 104 -7.05 23.31 11.93
N GLU A 105 -8.14 23.45 12.69
CA GLU A 105 -8.39 22.60 13.86
C GLU A 105 -8.67 21.16 13.43
N ALA A 106 -9.56 20.97 12.44
CA ALA A 106 -9.82 19.64 11.89
C ALA A 106 -8.57 19.04 11.25
N VAL A 107 -7.78 19.83 10.52
CA VAL A 107 -6.50 19.40 9.94
C VAL A 107 -5.56 18.84 11.00
N ASN A 108 -5.37 19.54 12.11
CA ASN A 108 -4.46 19.10 13.18
C ASN A 108 -4.94 17.76 13.78
N ARG A 109 -6.23 17.68 14.13
CA ARG A 109 -6.83 16.46 14.70
C ARG A 109 -6.77 15.26 13.74
N ILE A 110 -7.16 15.45 12.48
CA ILE A 110 -7.18 14.40 11.46
C ILE A 110 -5.75 13.94 11.12
N THR A 111 -4.77 14.84 11.13
CA THR A 111 -3.37 14.48 10.90
C THR A 111 -2.87 13.52 11.97
N VAL A 112 -3.17 13.78 13.26
CA VAL A 112 -2.84 12.86 14.35
C VAL A 112 -3.52 11.50 14.16
N GLU A 113 -4.84 11.51 13.91
CA GLU A 113 -5.63 10.28 13.67
C GLU A 113 -5.07 9.46 12.49
N LEU A 114 -4.56 10.12 11.45
CA LEU A 114 -3.97 9.48 10.28
C LEU A 114 -2.68 8.74 10.61
N TYR A 115 -1.78 9.35 11.39
CA TYR A 115 -0.55 8.69 11.84
C TYR A 115 -0.84 7.54 12.79
N GLU A 116 -1.74 7.73 13.76
CA GLU A 116 -2.14 6.65 14.68
C GLU A 116 -2.76 5.45 13.94
N THR A 117 -3.55 5.71 12.89
CA THR A 117 -4.14 4.64 12.08
C THR A 117 -3.07 3.91 11.25
N ALA A 118 -2.07 4.62 10.75
CA ALA A 118 -0.91 4.02 10.09
C ALA A 118 -0.08 3.16 11.04
N ASP A 119 0.16 3.61 12.26
CA ASP A 119 0.88 2.85 13.28
C ASP A 119 0.15 1.55 13.64
N GLN A 120 -1.18 1.61 13.81
CA GLN A 120 -2.02 0.42 14.01
C GLN A 120 -1.98 -0.53 12.81
N GLY A 121 -1.84 -0.01 11.59
CA GLY A 121 -1.66 -0.81 10.38
C GLY A 121 -0.30 -1.51 10.34
N ALA A 122 0.76 -0.80 10.72
CA ALA A 122 2.12 -1.34 10.82
C ALA A 122 2.21 -2.48 11.86
N ASP A 123 1.62 -2.28 13.03
CA ASP A 123 1.55 -3.32 14.07
C ASP A 123 0.78 -4.56 13.60
N PHE A 124 -0.33 -4.36 12.92
CA PHE A 124 -1.09 -5.47 12.35
C PHE A 124 -0.27 -6.26 11.33
N LEU A 125 0.39 -5.59 10.38
CA LEU A 125 1.24 -6.27 9.39
C LEU A 125 2.34 -7.08 10.09
N ALA A 126 3.06 -6.49 11.04
CA ALA A 126 4.08 -7.21 11.77
C ALA A 126 3.54 -8.42 12.57
N SER A 127 2.30 -8.34 13.08
CA SER A 127 1.70 -9.44 13.83
C SER A 127 1.33 -10.66 12.99
N ILE A 128 1.16 -10.51 11.67
CA ILE A 128 0.75 -11.60 10.77
C ILE A 128 1.91 -12.19 9.97
N ASN A 129 3.12 -11.61 10.05
CA ASN A 129 4.29 -12.08 9.33
C ASN A 129 5.58 -11.74 10.10
N ASP A 130 6.30 -12.78 10.54
CA ASP A 130 7.56 -12.66 11.30
C ASP A 130 8.69 -11.93 10.54
N TYR A 131 8.56 -11.77 9.21
CA TYR A 131 9.50 -11.04 8.37
C TYR A 131 9.15 -9.57 8.17
N TRP A 132 8.02 -9.13 8.70
CA TRP A 132 7.59 -7.74 8.69
C TRP A 132 7.83 -7.10 10.06
N ASP A 133 8.77 -6.16 10.10
CA ASP A 133 9.09 -5.38 11.28
C ASP A 133 8.13 -4.18 11.36
N ALA A 134 7.49 -4.03 12.52
CA ALA A 134 6.54 -2.94 12.77
C ALA A 134 7.20 -1.56 12.64
N SER A 135 8.46 -1.40 13.05
CA SER A 135 9.20 -0.13 12.94
C SER A 135 9.46 0.25 11.47
N VAL A 136 9.77 -0.72 10.62
CA VAL A 136 9.96 -0.49 9.18
C VAL A 136 8.63 -0.09 8.53
N TRP A 137 7.54 -0.79 8.84
CA TRP A 137 6.22 -0.40 8.33
C TRP A 137 5.78 0.98 8.80
N ARG A 138 6.01 1.34 10.07
CA ARG A 138 5.71 2.69 10.58
C ARG A 138 6.47 3.77 9.83
N ASP A 139 7.76 3.55 9.58
CA ASP A 139 8.57 4.50 8.82
C ASP A 139 8.05 4.67 7.39
N LEU A 140 7.77 3.55 6.69
CA LEU A 140 7.21 3.57 5.34
C LEU A 140 5.86 4.31 5.27
N PHE A 141 4.92 4.02 6.17
CA PHE A 141 3.65 4.74 6.22
C PHE A 141 3.83 6.21 6.58
N THR A 142 4.73 6.53 7.51
CA THR A 142 5.04 7.91 7.90
C THR A 142 5.58 8.71 6.72
N GLN A 143 6.49 8.14 5.93
CA GLN A 143 6.99 8.75 4.71
C GLN A 143 5.88 8.96 3.68
N LEU A 144 5.02 7.96 3.46
CA LEU A 144 3.88 8.04 2.53
C LEU A 144 2.91 9.16 2.93
N ILE A 145 2.53 9.23 4.21
CA ILE A 145 1.63 10.27 4.74
C ILE A 145 2.26 11.65 4.59
N ASN A 146 3.52 11.81 4.98
CA ASN A 146 4.24 13.09 4.87
C ASN A 146 4.28 13.60 3.41
N MET A 147 4.56 12.71 2.45
CA MET A 147 4.57 13.07 1.04
C MET A 147 3.15 13.32 0.51
N GLY A 148 2.15 12.54 0.92
CA GLY A 148 0.75 12.78 0.59
C GLY A 148 0.25 14.15 1.04
N ILE A 149 0.61 14.56 2.27
CA ILE A 149 0.32 15.91 2.79
C ILE A 149 1.00 16.98 1.92
N GLN A 150 2.26 16.77 1.51
CA GLN A 150 2.97 17.69 0.62
C GLN A 150 2.32 17.79 -0.77
N VAL A 151 1.79 16.70 -1.32
CA VAL A 151 1.01 16.71 -2.57
C VAL A 151 -0.23 17.59 -2.41
N ILE A 152 -1.03 17.37 -1.35
CA ILE A 152 -2.23 18.19 -1.08
C ILE A 152 -1.88 19.68 -1.00
N LEU A 153 -0.85 20.03 -0.23
CA LEU A 153 -0.42 21.42 -0.07
C LEU A 153 0.08 22.02 -1.38
N SER A 154 0.85 21.26 -2.16
CA SER A 154 1.39 21.73 -3.44
C SER A 154 0.28 22.01 -4.44
N ILE A 155 -0.75 21.17 -4.51
CA ILE A 155 -1.91 21.37 -5.38
C ILE A 155 -2.71 22.61 -4.94
N LEU A 156 -3.03 22.74 -3.65
CA LEU A 156 -3.75 23.90 -3.12
C LEU A 156 -3.02 25.23 -3.36
N GLN A 157 -1.69 25.21 -3.38
CA GLN A 157 -0.84 26.39 -3.64
C GLN A 157 -0.56 26.62 -5.14
N GLY A 158 -1.02 25.75 -6.03
CA GLY A 158 -0.70 25.79 -7.46
C GLY A 158 0.77 25.47 -7.79
N ASN A 159 1.52 24.90 -6.85
CA ASN A 159 2.92 24.51 -7.05
C ASN A 159 3.03 23.11 -7.67
N TYR A 160 2.58 22.98 -8.92
CA TYR A 160 2.53 21.70 -9.62
C TYR A 160 3.92 21.10 -9.91
N GLN A 161 4.97 21.92 -10.02
CA GLN A 161 6.34 21.40 -10.16
C GLN A 161 6.80 20.67 -8.90
N ASN A 162 6.48 21.20 -7.71
CA ASN A 162 6.78 20.52 -6.47
C ASN A 162 5.92 19.26 -6.30
N GLU A 163 4.63 19.36 -6.63
CA GLU A 163 3.70 18.23 -6.61
C GLU A 163 4.24 17.04 -7.40
N ILE A 164 4.65 17.23 -8.66
CA ILE A 164 5.19 16.18 -9.51
C ILE A 164 6.44 15.55 -8.90
N ARG A 165 7.40 16.38 -8.43
CA ARG A 165 8.63 15.87 -7.79
C ARG A 165 8.35 15.06 -6.52
N VAL A 166 7.35 15.44 -5.74
CA VAL A 166 6.94 14.68 -4.55
C VAL A 166 6.24 13.39 -4.98
N PHE A 167 5.42 13.44 -6.03
CA PHE A 167 4.75 12.25 -6.54
C PHE A 167 5.72 11.21 -7.11
N ASP A 168 6.78 11.62 -7.82
CA ASP A 168 7.83 10.70 -8.28
C ASP A 168 8.43 9.91 -7.09
N ARG A 169 8.66 10.59 -5.96
CA ARG A 169 9.15 9.96 -4.73
C ARG A 169 8.11 9.07 -4.06
N ILE A 170 6.82 9.38 -4.18
CA ILE A 170 5.74 8.48 -3.73
C ILE A 170 5.74 7.21 -4.57
N GLN A 171 5.98 7.29 -5.88
CA GLN A 171 6.07 6.10 -6.73
C GLN A 171 7.26 5.24 -6.34
N ASP A 172 8.43 5.85 -6.10
CA ASP A 172 9.61 5.15 -5.57
C ASP A 172 9.30 4.44 -4.24
N LEU A 173 8.66 5.15 -3.30
CA LEU A 173 8.26 4.58 -2.01
C LEU A 173 7.23 3.46 -2.17
N ALA A 174 6.27 3.59 -3.08
CA ALA A 174 5.27 2.55 -3.35
C ALA A 174 5.92 1.25 -3.82
N VAL A 175 6.98 1.34 -4.63
CA VAL A 175 7.79 0.16 -5.02
C VAL A 175 8.50 -0.44 -3.81
N VAL A 176 9.11 0.39 -2.95
CA VAL A 176 9.77 -0.10 -1.72
C VAL A 176 8.77 -0.81 -0.79
N MET A 177 7.59 -0.22 -0.57
CA MET A 177 6.53 -0.83 0.24
C MET A 177 6.06 -2.17 -0.35
N ALA A 178 5.90 -2.23 -1.67
CA ALA A 178 5.54 -3.45 -2.36
C ALA A 178 6.60 -4.54 -2.24
N ASP A 179 7.87 -4.17 -2.40
CA ASP A 179 8.99 -5.11 -2.34
C ASP A 179 9.18 -5.64 -0.93
N TYR A 180 9.02 -4.79 0.09
CA TYR A 180 9.05 -5.21 1.49
C TYR A 180 7.90 -6.16 1.83
N MET A 181 6.69 -5.85 1.37
CA MET A 181 5.52 -6.73 1.49
C MET A 181 5.78 -8.07 0.82
N ALA A 182 6.13 -8.07 -0.47
CA ALA A 182 6.39 -9.28 -1.22
C ALA A 182 7.50 -10.13 -0.59
N ARG A 183 8.63 -9.52 -0.21
CA ARG A 183 9.75 -10.22 0.43
C ARG A 183 9.32 -10.96 1.69
N GLY A 184 8.54 -10.33 2.57
CA GLY A 184 8.06 -11.00 3.78
C GLY A 184 7.13 -12.17 3.46
N ILE A 185 6.26 -12.05 2.47
CA ILE A 185 5.39 -13.16 2.01
C ILE A 185 6.23 -14.32 1.46
N LEU A 186 7.24 -14.02 0.64
CA LEU A 186 8.11 -15.02 0.04
C LEU A 186 8.93 -15.78 1.09
N LEU A 187 9.50 -15.07 2.07
CA LEU A 187 10.25 -15.69 3.16
C LEU A 187 9.34 -16.53 4.08
N GLY A 188 8.11 -16.08 4.34
CA GLY A 188 7.11 -16.85 5.08
C GLY A 188 6.70 -18.14 4.37
N GLY A 189 6.46 -18.08 3.05
CA GLY A 189 6.06 -19.25 2.24
C GLY A 189 7.14 -20.31 2.07
N LEU A 190 8.43 -19.95 2.15
CA LEU A 190 9.55 -20.89 2.10
C LEU A 190 9.69 -21.73 3.39
N ASN A 191 9.06 -21.31 4.49
CA ASN A 191 9.09 -22.01 5.78
C ASN A 191 7.79 -22.77 6.10
N HIS A 192 6.90 -22.94 5.12
CA HIS A 192 5.73 -23.80 5.23
C HIS A 192 5.82 -24.96 4.21
N PRO A 193 5.80 -26.23 4.65
CA PRO A 193 6.11 -27.40 3.81
C PRO A 193 5.17 -27.62 2.61
N ALA A 194 4.05 -26.90 2.52
CA ALA A 194 3.16 -26.98 1.36
C ALA A 194 3.77 -26.41 0.07
N SER A 195 4.83 -25.58 0.15
CA SER A 195 5.54 -25.05 -1.02
C SER A 195 6.61 -25.99 -1.60
N MET A 196 6.85 -27.15 -0.97
CA MET A 196 7.82 -28.16 -1.46
C MET A 196 7.18 -29.31 -2.25
N MET A 197 5.86 -29.35 -2.46
CA MET A 197 5.26 -30.35 -3.34
C MET A 197 5.37 -29.91 -4.80
N SER A 198 6.40 -30.42 -5.47
CA SER A 198 6.49 -30.41 -6.93
C SER A 198 5.25 -31.10 -7.53
N PRO A 199 4.70 -30.65 -8.68
CA PRO A 199 3.51 -31.25 -9.30
C PRO A 199 3.63 -32.76 -9.58
N VAL A 200 4.85 -33.30 -9.57
CA VAL A 200 5.17 -34.70 -9.81
C VAL A 200 4.81 -35.59 -8.61
N GLU A 201 4.86 -35.09 -7.37
CA GLU A 201 4.65 -35.93 -6.17
C GLU A 201 3.17 -36.07 -5.80
N ALA A 202 2.32 -35.11 -6.15
CA ALA A 202 0.87 -35.20 -5.93
C ALA A 202 0.20 -36.33 -6.76
N SER A 203 0.82 -36.79 -7.85
CA SER A 203 0.26 -37.83 -8.72
C SER A 203 0.50 -39.26 -8.21
N THR A 204 1.39 -39.47 -7.24
CA THR A 204 1.72 -40.83 -6.74
C THR A 204 1.01 -41.20 -5.44
N ALA A 205 0.41 -40.23 -4.74
CA ALA A 205 -0.30 -40.48 -3.49
C ALA A 205 -1.77 -40.95 -3.65
N THR A 206 -2.31 -40.97 -4.88
CA THR A 206 -3.72 -41.33 -5.14
C THR A 206 -3.90 -42.76 -5.68
N ILE A 207 -2.84 -43.58 -5.70
CA ILE A 207 -2.94 -44.99 -6.09
C ILE A 207 -2.22 -45.87 -5.06
N GLN A 208 -2.84 -46.08 -3.91
CA GLN A 208 -2.73 -47.29 -3.09
C GLN A 208 -4.04 -47.57 -2.38
#